data_AF-A0A9W3YKT4-F1
#
_entry.id   AF-A0A9W3YKT4-F1
#
_cell.length_a   1.000
_cell.length_b   1.000
_cell.length_c   1.000
_cell.angle_alpha   90.00
_cell.angle_beta   90.00
_cell.angle_gamma   90.00
#
_symmetry.space_group_name_H-M   'P 1'
#
loop_
_entity.id
_entity.type
_entity.pdbx_description
1 polymer ?
#
loop_
_entity_poly.entity_id
_entity_poly.type
_entity_poly.pdbx_seq_one_letter_code
_entity_poly.pdbx_strand_id
1 'polypeptide(L)' 'MYKFETKDELIRFIQDEIVNTSEALDILGCSRQNLNVMVQKEKVKPIKEMSRDRLYFKEDIIKSKEQMRK' A
#
# COMPACT_ATOMS: atom_id res chain seq x y z
N MET A 1 15.99 -2.35 9.17
CA MET A 1 16.76 -2.63 7.94
C MET A 1 16.37 -4.04 7.52
N TYR A 2 15.67 -4.20 6.39
CA TYR A 2 15.25 -5.53 5.92
C TYR A 2 16.47 -6.23 5.30
N LYS A 3 16.80 -7.43 5.81
CA LYS A 3 17.79 -8.32 5.21
C LYS A 3 17.06 -9.55 4.73
N PHE A 4 17.15 -9.83 3.44
CA PHE A 4 16.65 -11.05 2.83
C PHE A 4 17.87 -11.83 2.34
N GLU A 5 18.00 -13.08 2.73
CA GLU A 5 19.13 -13.93 2.36
C GLU A 5 18.90 -14.59 1.01
N THR A 6 17.62 -14.80 0.65
CA THR A 6 17.23 -15.45 -0.60
C THR A 6 16.20 -14.65 -1.38
N LYS A 7 16.14 -14.91 -2.69
CA LYS A 7 15.13 -14.34 -3.56
C LYS A 7 13.71 -14.75 -3.13
N ASP A 8 13.54 -15.97 -2.63
CA ASP A 8 12.24 -16.48 -2.22
C ASP A 8 11.70 -15.79 -0.97
N GLU A 9 12.57 -15.45 -0.01
CA GLU A 9 12.20 -14.63 1.14
C GLU A 9 11.76 -13.23 0.73
N LEU A 10 12.48 -12.62 -0.22
CA LEU A 10 12.08 -11.32 -0.76
C LEU A 10 10.73 -11.41 -1.49
N ILE A 11 10.51 -12.46 -2.28
CA ILE A 11 9.23 -12.66 -2.97
C ILE A 11 8.09 -12.82 -1.96
N ARG A 12 8.26 -13.64 -0.92
CA ARG A 12 7.24 -13.83 0.13
C ARG A 12 6.94 -12.52 0.84
N PHE A 13 7.96 -11.77 1.23
CA PHE A 13 7.79 -10.46 1.84
C PHE A 13 7.01 -9.51 0.92
N ILE A 14 7.37 -9.46 -0.36
CA ILE A 14 6.64 -8.63 -1.31
C ILE A 14 5.18 -9.08 -1.43
N GLN A 15 4.91 -10.38 -1.46
CA GLN A 15 3.55 -10.91 -1.56
C GLN A 15 2.69 -10.65 -0.30
N ASP A 16 3.30 -10.66 0.88
CA ASP A 16 2.56 -10.51 2.14
C ASP A 16 2.39 -9.05 2.59
N GLU A 17 3.42 -8.23 2.34
CA GLU A 17 3.52 -6.85 2.86
C GLU A 17 3.24 -5.77 1.81
N ILE A 18 3.28 -6.10 0.52
CA ILE A 18 3.00 -5.14 -0.55
C ILE A 18 1.64 -5.42 -1.15
N VAL A 19 0.83 -4.38 -1.21
CA VAL A 19 -0.52 -4.42 -1.77
C VAL A 19 -0.63 -3.52 -2.98
N ASN A 20 -1.40 -3.95 -3.97
CA ASN A 20 -1.73 -3.13 -5.14
C ASN A 20 -2.88 -2.14 -4.84
N THR A 21 -3.28 -1.34 -5.83
CA THR A 21 -4.37 -0.38 -5.65
C THR A 21 -5.69 -1.05 -5.27
N SER A 22 -6.02 -2.19 -5.87
CA SER A 22 -7.29 -2.87 -5.60
C SER A 22 -7.33 -3.43 -4.19
N GLU A 23 -6.27 -4.12 -3.77
CA GLU A 23 -6.13 -4.65 -2.40
C GLU A 23 -6.10 -3.53 -1.35
N ALA A 24 -5.43 -2.42 -1.65
CA ALA A 24 -5.43 -1.25 -0.79
C ALA A 24 -6.84 -0.67 -0.62
N LEU A 25 -7.64 -0.63 -1.69
CA LEU A 25 -9.02 -0.17 -1.64
C LEU A 25 -9.91 -1.09 -0.81
N ASP A 26 -9.72 -2.41 -0.91
CA ASP A 26 -10.42 -3.39 -0.09
C ASP A 26 -10.08 -3.23 1.39
N ILE A 27 -8.80 -3.02 1.72
CA ILE A 27 -8.35 -2.77 3.09
C ILE A 27 -8.95 -1.46 3.61
N LEU A 28 -8.88 -0.37 2.84
CA LEU A 28 -9.41 0.94 3.26
C LEU A 28 -10.94 0.97 3.29
N GLY A 29 -11.60 0.12 2.52
CA GLY A 29 -13.05 0.16 2.31
C GLY A 29 -13.50 1.46 1.65
N CYS A 30 -12.66 2.05 0.78
CA CYS A 30 -12.93 3.35 0.16
C CYS A 30 -12.92 3.30 -1.37
N SER A 31 -13.44 4.35 -2.00
CA SER A 31 -13.38 4.49 -3.47
C SER A 31 -11.96 4.83 -3.95
N ARG A 32 -11.67 4.52 -5.22
CA ARG A 32 -10.38 4.85 -5.87
C ARG A 32 -10.09 6.35 -5.89
N GLN A 33 -11.13 7.18 -5.95
CA GLN A 33 -11.00 8.64 -5.85
C GLN A 33 -10.51 9.07 -4.47
N ASN A 34 -11.03 8.47 -3.39
CA ASN A 34 -10.55 8.77 -2.04
C ASN A 34 -9.09 8.38 -1.86
N LEU A 35 -8.68 7.22 -2.38
CA LEU A 35 -7.27 6.82 -2.38
C LEU A 35 -6.39 7.81 -3.15
N ASN A 36 -6.83 8.30 -4.33
CA ASN A 36 -6.10 9.35 -5.06
C ASN A 36 -5.90 10.62 -4.23
N VAL A 37 -6.95 11.07 -3.53
CA VAL A 37 -6.85 12.23 -2.64
C VAL A 37 -5.90 11.97 -1.48
N MET A 38 -5.91 10.76 -0.90
CA MET A 38 -4.98 10.38 0.17
C MET A 38 -3.52 10.38 -0.30
N VAL A 39 -3.27 9.90 -1.52
CA VAL A 39 -1.93 9.94 -2.13
C VAL A 39 -1.50 11.38 -2.39
N GLN A 40 -2.38 12.23 -2.93
CA GLN A 40 -2.09 13.65 -3.13
C GLN A 40 -1.83 14.42 -1.84
N LYS A 41 -2.49 14.04 -0.75
CA LYS A 41 -2.28 14.62 0.59
C LYS A 41 -1.09 14.00 1.34
N GLU A 42 -0.28 13.18 0.67
CA GLU A 42 0.87 12.45 1.23
C GLU A 42 0.52 11.57 2.45
N LYS A 43 -0.76 11.23 2.63
CA LYS A 43 -1.23 10.33 3.70
C LYS A 43 -0.94 8.86 3.40
N VAL A 44 -0.79 8.53 2.11
CA VAL A 44 -0.43 7.20 1.62
C VAL A 44 0.63 7.39 0.56
N LYS A 45 1.79 6.74 0.72
CA LYS A 45 2.89 6.85 -0.24
C LYS A 45 3.00 5.55 -1.06
N PRO A 46 2.88 5.61 -2.39
CA PRO A 46 3.17 4.46 -3.22
C PRO A 46 4.67 4.16 -3.21
N ILE A 47 5.01 2.89 -3.09
CA ILE A 47 6.39 2.38 -3.22
C ILE A 47 6.81 2.41 -4.68
N LYS A 48 5.86 2.10 -5.56
CA LYS A 48 6.08 2.07 -7.01
C LYS A 48 4.83 2.55 -7.73
N GLU A 49 5.03 3.47 -8.66
CA GLU A 49 3.97 3.92 -9.55
C GLU A 49 4.12 3.30 -10.94
N MET A 50 3.00 2.80 -11.46
CA MET A 50 2.87 2.25 -12.79
C MET A 50 1.74 2.98 -13.52
N SER A 51 1.66 2.82 -14.85
CA SER A 51 0.73 3.58 -15.70
C SER A 51 -0.75 3.42 -15.33
N ARG A 52 -1.12 2.30 -14.71
CA ARG A 52 -2.51 1.97 -14.31
C ARG A 52 -2.66 1.49 -12.88
N ASP A 53 -1.57 1.35 -12.15
CA ASP A 53 -1.56 0.74 -10.82
C ASP A 53 -0.43 1.30 -9.97
N ARG A 54 -0.53 1.09 -8.66
CA ARG A 54 0.45 1.52 -7.68
C ARG A 54 0.56 0.45 -6.61
N LEU A 55 1.79 0.27 -6.13
CA LEU A 55 2.10 -0.63 -5.04
C LEU A 55 2.31 0.17 -3.77
N TYR A 56 1.81 -0.34 -2.65
CA TYR A 56 1.81 0.30 -1.35
C TYR A 56 2.26 -0.69 -0.27
N PHE A 57 2.84 -0.17 0.81
CA PHE A 57 3.03 -0.99 2.00
C PHE A 57 1.68 -1.19 2.67
N LYS A 58 1.36 -2.45 2.97
CA LYS A 58 0.14 -2.83 3.70
C LYS A 58 0.04 -2.09 5.03
N GLU A 59 1.16 -1.96 5.75
CA GLU A 59 1.25 -1.22 7.00
C GLU A 59 0.83 0.26 6.84
N ASP A 60 1.31 0.92 5.77
CA ASP A 60 0.97 2.33 5.50
C ASP A 60 -0.52 2.49 5.21
N ILE A 61 -1.10 1.56 4.45
CA ILE A 61 -2.54 1.55 4.17
C ILE A 61 -3.37 1.36 5.45
N ILE A 62 -2.98 0.43 6.31
CA ILE A 62 -3.65 0.19 7.60
C ILE A 62 -3.55 1.42 8.50
N LYS A 63 -2.36 2.02 8.64
CA LYS A 63 -2.17 3.26 9.41
C LYS A 63 -3.04 4.39 8.88
N SER A 64 -3.14 4.53 7.56
CA SER A 64 -4.01 5.54 6.94
C SER A 64 -5.48 5.31 7.30
N LYS A 65 -5.95 4.05 7.25
CA LYS A 65 -7.31 3.67 7.68
C LYS A 65 -7.59 4.06 9.12
N GLU A 66 -6.65 3.83 10.03
CA GLU A 66 -6.80 4.20 11.44
C GLU A 66 -6.88 5.72 11.63
N GLN A 67 -6.07 6.48 10.88
CA GLN A 67 -6.13 7.95 10.89
C GLN A 67 -7.44 8.50 10.31
N MET A 68 -8.15 7.76 9.46
CA MET A 68 -9.47 8.17 8.95
C MET A 68 -10.60 7.96 9.97
N ARG A 69 -10.41 7.07 10.96
CA ARG A 69 -11.41 6.78 12.00
C ARG A 69 -11.31 7.70 13.22
N LYS A 70 -10.21 8.45 13.36
CA LYS A 70 -10.01 9.50 14.38
C LYS A 70 -10.43 10.86 13.83
#